data_AF-A0A2G6FGU1-F1
#
_entry.id   AF-A0A2G6FGU1-F1
#
_cell.length_a   1.000
_cell.length_b   1.000
_cell.length_c   1.000
_cell.angle_alpha   90.00
_cell.angle_beta   90.00
_cell.angle_gamma   90.00
#
_symmetry.space_group_name_H-M   'P 1'
#
loop_
_entity.id
_entity.type
_entity.pdbx_description
1 polymer ?
#
loop_
_entity_poly.entity_id
_entity_poly.type
_entity_poly.pdbx_seq_one_letter_code
_entity_poly.pdbx_strand_id
1 'polypeptide(L)'
;MLTGRTGEIDLTVDTQNLYREESITDLKAASIRRLIPITENGDVDETREMIFMGSIQVMTPGGTLPVQGELKAGTLKEAIAKFPDAMQHALNDLLEEFKRLEQEAGSRIVVPQAGGVPGMGMPGGGAPGGGIIY
;
A
#
# COMPACT_ATOMS: atom_id res chain seq x y z
N MET A 1 10.36 14.81 37.88
CA MET A 1 10.13 15.90 36.90
C MET A 1 10.24 15.31 35.51
N LEU A 2 9.17 15.38 34.71
CA LEU A 2 9.16 14.99 33.31
C LEU A 2 8.87 16.26 32.50
N THR A 3 9.92 16.83 31.92
CA THR A 3 9.82 17.93 30.95
C THR A 3 9.62 17.31 29.58
N GLY A 4 8.44 17.49 29.01
CA GLY A 4 8.13 17.14 27.62
C GLY A 4 6.81 17.80 27.24
N ARG A 5 6.88 18.83 26.39
CA ARG A 5 5.73 19.46 25.73
C ARG A 5 4.93 18.37 25.00
N THR A 6 3.73 18.04 25.47
CA THR A 6 2.74 17.35 24.63
C THR A 6 2.39 18.32 23.51
N GLY A 7 2.82 18.05 22.29
CA GLY A 7 2.26 18.71 21.11
C GLY A 7 0.76 18.49 21.14
N GLU A 8 0.00 19.58 21.23
CA GLU A 8 -1.45 19.57 21.44
C GLU A 8 -2.13 18.71 20.38
N ILE A 9 -2.76 17.61 20.80
CA ILE A 9 -3.64 16.84 19.94
C ILE A 9 -4.89 17.69 19.75
N ASP A 10 -5.20 18.05 18.51
CA ASP A 10 -6.46 18.70 18.19
C ASP A 10 -7.60 17.69 18.35
N LEU A 11 -8.48 17.93 19.32
CA LEU A 11 -9.63 17.09 19.63
C LEU A 11 -10.93 17.69 19.07
N THR A 12 -10.84 18.73 18.23
CA THR A 12 -12.03 19.34 17.62
C THR A 12 -12.63 18.42 16.56
N VAL A 13 -13.96 18.39 16.52
CA VAL A 13 -14.70 17.68 15.48
C VAL A 13 -14.92 18.64 14.31
N ASP A 14 -14.60 18.21 13.09
CA ASP A 14 -14.93 18.94 11.88
C ASP A 14 -16.44 18.83 11.59
N THR A 15 -17.21 19.81 12.06
CA THR A 15 -18.67 19.83 11.88
C THR A 15 -19.10 20.06 10.43
N GLN A 16 -18.20 20.49 9.55
CA GLN A 16 -18.48 20.69 8.12
C GLN A 16 -18.31 19.39 7.31
N ASN A 17 -17.69 18.36 7.88
CA ASN A 17 -17.36 17.11 7.21
C ASN A 17 -17.95 15.88 7.89
N LEU A 18 -19.17 16.03 8.44
CA LEU A 18 -19.87 14.93 9.10
C LEU A 18 -20.55 14.00 8.10
N TYR A 19 -20.43 12.70 8.35
CA TYR A 19 -21.10 11.63 7.61
C TYR A 19 -21.69 10.60 8.59
N ARG A 20 -22.89 10.14 8.28
CA ARG A 20 -23.46 8.92 8.85
C ARG A 20 -22.96 7.73 8.04
N GLU A 21 -22.35 6.77 8.72
CA GLU A 21 -21.94 5.51 8.12
C GLU A 21 -23.03 4.45 8.25
N GLU A 22 -23.32 3.76 7.15
CA GLU A 22 -24.16 2.58 7.13
C GLU A 22 -23.44 1.42 6.42
N SER A 23 -23.51 0.23 7.01
CA SER A 23 -22.91 -0.98 6.47
C SER A 23 -23.97 -1.90 5.88
N ILE A 24 -23.79 -2.28 4.62
CA ILE A 24 -24.62 -3.23 3.88
C ILE A 24 -23.76 -4.44 3.55
N THR A 25 -24.19 -5.65 3.89
CA THR A 25 -23.42 -6.87 3.62
C THR A 25 -24.32 -8.01 3.18
N ASP A 26 -23.78 -8.89 2.35
CA ASP A 26 -24.40 -10.17 2.00
C ASP A 26 -24.08 -11.29 3.01
N LEU A 27 -23.36 -10.95 4.09
CA LEU A 27 -22.83 -11.87 5.11
C LEU A 27 -21.93 -12.99 4.53
N LYS A 28 -21.35 -12.75 3.36
CA LYS A 28 -20.40 -13.65 2.71
C LYS A 28 -19.10 -12.90 2.46
N ALA A 29 -18.82 -12.57 1.21
CA ALA A 29 -17.57 -11.94 0.81
C ALA A 29 -17.71 -10.42 0.65
N ALA A 30 -18.93 -9.91 0.38
CA ALA A 30 -19.13 -8.55 -0.06
C ALA A 30 -19.72 -7.65 1.04
N SER A 31 -19.19 -6.44 1.11
CA SER A 31 -19.73 -5.36 1.92
C SER A 31 -19.69 -4.05 1.17
N ILE A 32 -20.71 -3.21 1.39
CA ILE A 32 -20.81 -1.85 0.89
C ILE A 32 -21.00 -0.93 2.09
N ARG A 33 -20.10 0.03 2.25
CA ARG A 33 -20.25 1.14 3.19
C ARG A 33 -20.87 2.32 2.45
N ARG A 34 -22.00 2.80 2.96
CA ARG A 34 -22.68 4.02 2.51
C ARG A 34 -22.36 5.14 3.48
N LEU A 35 -21.77 6.22 3.00
CA LEU A 35 -21.49 7.44 3.75
C LEU A 35 -22.50 8.50 3.33
N ILE A 36 -23.41 8.84 4.24
CA ILE A 36 -24.46 9.82 4.02
C ILE A 36 -24.02 11.13 4.66
N PRO A 37 -23.80 12.22 3.90
CA PRO A 37 -23.44 13.50 4.48
C PRO A 37 -24.55 13.98 5.41
N ILE A 38 -24.16 14.50 6.58
CA ILE A 38 -25.09 15.02 7.58
C ILE A 38 -24.63 16.40 8.06
N THR A 39 -25.59 17.18 8.54
CA THR A 39 -25.35 18.43 9.27
C THR A 39 -24.93 18.15 10.71
N GLU A 40 -24.48 19.18 11.44
CA GLU A 40 -24.17 19.08 12.88
C GLU A 40 -25.39 18.69 13.75
N ASN A 41 -26.60 18.92 13.25
CA ASN A 41 -27.84 18.49 13.90
C ASN A 41 -28.16 17.01 13.64
N GLY A 42 -27.41 16.34 12.76
CA GLY A 42 -27.58 14.94 12.40
C GLY A 42 -28.56 14.68 11.25
N ASP A 43 -29.16 15.74 10.69
CA ASP A 43 -30.02 15.68 9.51
C ASP A 43 -29.21 15.43 8.23
N VAL A 44 -29.82 14.78 7.25
CA VAL A 44 -29.19 14.53 5.94
C VAL A 44 -28.91 15.85 5.23
N ASP A 45 -27.69 16.01 4.75
CA ASP A 45 -27.26 17.16 3.96
C ASP A 45 -27.35 16.84 2.47
N GLU A 46 -28.47 17.23 1.84
CA GLU A 46 -28.74 16.99 0.42
C GLU A 46 -27.85 17.80 -0.54
N THR A 47 -27.05 18.75 -0.03
CA THR A 47 -26.13 19.54 -0.85
C THR A 47 -24.85 18.80 -1.22
N ARG A 48 -24.54 17.72 -0.50
CA ARG A 48 -23.36 16.87 -0.72
C ARG A 48 -23.77 15.51 -1.26
N GLU A 49 -22.91 14.93 -2.09
CA GLU A 49 -23.13 13.61 -2.65
C GLU A 49 -22.89 12.51 -1.62
N MET A 50 -23.73 11.46 -1.66
CA MET A 50 -23.47 10.22 -0.93
C MET A 50 -22.27 9.49 -1.52
N ILE A 51 -21.45 8.91 -0.66
CA ILE A 51 -20.29 8.11 -1.09
C ILE A 51 -20.60 6.64 -0.80
N PHE A 52 -20.30 5.79 -1.77
CA PHE A 52 -20.39 4.34 -1.62
C PHE A 52 -18.99 3.74 -1.74
N MET A 53 -18.63 2.88 -0.80
CA MET A 53 -17.38 2.12 -0.83
C MET A 53 -17.68 0.63 -0.82
N GLY A 54 -17.14 -0.08 -1.78
CA GLY A 54 -17.18 -1.55 -1.84
C GLY A 54 -15.95 -2.14 -1.15
N SER A 55 -16.14 -3.29 -0.51
CA SER A 55 -15.07 -4.09 0.07
C SER A 55 -15.36 -5.57 -0.12
N ILE A 56 -14.34 -6.32 -0.55
CA ILE A 56 -14.37 -7.78 -0.71
C ILE A 56 -13.09 -8.41 -0.18
N GLN A 57 -13.21 -9.59 0.43
CA GLN A 57 -12.05 -10.37 0.85
C GLN A 57 -11.72 -11.44 -0.20
N VAL A 58 -10.52 -11.39 -0.75
CA VAL A 58 -10.02 -12.34 -1.75
C VAL A 58 -9.03 -13.29 -1.10
N MET A 59 -9.22 -14.60 -1.26
CA MET A 59 -8.23 -15.57 -0.80
C MET A 59 -7.10 -15.69 -1.82
N THR A 60 -5.87 -15.39 -1.40
CA THR A 60 -4.66 -15.53 -2.21
C THR A 60 -3.74 -16.60 -1.58
N PRO A 61 -2.73 -17.12 -2.29
CA PRO A 61 -1.75 -18.03 -1.70
C PRO A 61 -1.01 -17.43 -0.48
N GLY A 62 -0.90 -16.11 -0.40
CA GLY A 62 -0.28 -15.39 0.72
C GLY A 62 -1.24 -15.06 1.88
N GLY A 63 -2.50 -15.47 1.80
CA GLY A 63 -3.54 -15.16 2.81
C GLY A 63 -4.71 -14.35 2.23
N THR A 64 -5.57 -13.85 3.12
CA THR A 64 -6.73 -13.03 2.72
C THR A 64 -6.30 -11.61 2.40
N LEU A 65 -6.57 -11.19 1.18
CA LEU A 65 -6.30 -9.85 0.69
C LEU A 65 -7.61 -9.03 0.68
N PRO A 66 -7.72 -7.98 1.52
CA PRO A 66 -8.86 -7.07 1.45
C PRO A 66 -8.73 -6.15 0.24
N VAL A 67 -9.74 -6.15 -0.62
CA VAL A 67 -9.84 -5.24 -1.77
C VAL A 67 -10.94 -4.24 -1.46
N GLN A 68 -10.64 -2.95 -1.59
CA GLN A 68 -11.58 -1.86 -1.33
C GLN A 68 -11.54 -0.88 -2.50
N GLY A 69 -12.70 -0.31 -2.84
CA GLY A 69 -12.80 0.64 -3.93
C GLY A 69 -14.05 1.51 -3.83
N GLU A 70 -13.96 2.73 -4.32
CA GLU A 70 -15.10 3.63 -4.42
C GLU A 70 -16.06 3.17 -5.53
N LEU A 71 -17.36 3.18 -5.21
CA LEU A 71 -18.44 2.86 -6.13
C LEU A 71 -19.06 4.18 -6.57
N LYS A 72 -18.70 4.66 -7.77
CA LYS A 72 -19.22 5.92 -8.33
C LYS A 72 -20.72 5.83 -8.59
N ALA A 73 -21.58 6.06 -7.60
CA ALA A 73 -23.01 5.79 -7.67
C ALA A 73 -23.82 6.77 -6.83
N GLY A 74 -25.03 7.12 -7.28
CA GLY A 74 -25.95 7.97 -6.50
C GLY A 74 -26.93 7.17 -5.64
N THR A 75 -27.06 5.86 -5.89
CA THR A 75 -28.01 4.99 -5.18
C THR A 75 -27.37 3.64 -4.83
N LEU A 76 -27.93 2.95 -3.84
CA LEU A 76 -27.48 1.60 -3.48
C LEU A 76 -27.61 0.62 -4.65
N LYS A 77 -28.66 0.73 -5.46
CA LYS A 77 -28.88 -0.14 -6.63
C LYS A 77 -27.76 0.05 -7.67
N GLU A 78 -27.40 1.30 -7.95
CA GLU A 78 -26.27 1.60 -8.83
C GLU A 78 -24.94 1.15 -8.24
N ALA A 79 -24.73 1.34 -6.93
CA ALA A 79 -23.52 0.90 -6.24
C ALA A 79 -23.34 -0.62 -6.36
N ILE A 80 -24.41 -1.40 -6.15
CA ILE A 80 -24.41 -2.86 -6.35
C ILE A 80 -24.07 -3.22 -7.80
N ALA A 81 -24.64 -2.51 -8.78
CA ALA A 81 -24.37 -2.77 -10.20
C ALA A 81 -22.91 -2.46 -10.58
N LYS A 82 -22.31 -1.41 -10.00
CA LYS A 82 -20.93 -0.98 -10.25
C LYS A 82 -19.89 -1.73 -9.42
N PHE A 83 -20.32 -2.52 -8.44
CA PHE A 83 -19.45 -3.23 -7.51
C PHE A 83 -18.42 -4.14 -8.21
N PRO A 84 -18.80 -5.04 -9.16
CA PRO A 84 -17.85 -5.97 -9.75
C PRO A 84 -16.71 -5.26 -10.48
N ASP A 85 -17.05 -4.25 -11.28
CA ASP A 85 -16.07 -3.48 -12.05
C ASP A 85 -15.12 -2.71 -11.13
N ALA A 86 -15.66 -2.04 -10.10
CA ALA A 86 -14.86 -1.30 -9.13
C ALA A 86 -13.90 -2.21 -8.34
N MET A 87 -14.34 -3.41 -7.93
CA MET A 87 -13.47 -4.36 -7.23
C MET A 87 -12.40 -4.94 -8.14
N GLN A 88 -12.71 -5.19 -9.41
CA GLN A 88 -11.71 -5.66 -10.38
C GLN A 88 -10.62 -4.61 -10.62
N HIS A 89 -11.01 -3.33 -10.76
CA HIS A 89 -10.07 -2.22 -10.86
C HIS A 89 -9.20 -2.10 -9.60
N ALA A 90 -9.82 -2.05 -8.42
CA ALA A 90 -9.09 -1.96 -7.16
C ALA A 90 -8.12 -3.15 -6.93
N LEU A 91 -8.51 -4.36 -7.33
CA LEU A 91 -7.63 -5.53 -7.27
C LEU A 91 -6.43 -5.38 -8.22
N ASN A 92 -6.64 -4.89 -9.44
CA ASN A 92 -5.55 -4.69 -10.40
C ASN A 92 -4.56 -3.64 -9.90
N ASP A 93 -5.06 -2.49 -9.41
CA ASP A 93 -4.24 -1.41 -8.86
C ASP A 93 -3.38 -1.92 -7.67
N LEU A 94 -4.00 -2.71 -6.79
CA LEU A 94 -3.32 -3.32 -5.66
C LEU A 94 -2.23 -4.31 -6.09
N LEU A 95 -2.49 -5.14 -7.11
CA LEU A 95 -1.50 -6.07 -7.65
C LEU A 95 -0.34 -5.35 -8.37
N GLU A 96 -0.62 -4.25 -9.05
CA GLU A 96 0.41 -3.40 -9.68
C GLU A 96 1.30 -2.75 -8.62
N GLU A 97 0.71 -2.26 -7.52
CA GLU A 97 1.46 -1.70 -6.41
C GLU A 97 2.36 -2.75 -5.74
N PHE A 98 1.86 -3.98 -5.52
CA PHE A 98 2.70 -5.06 -5.00
C PHE A 98 3.89 -5.37 -5.90
N LYS A 99 3.69 -5.48 -7.21
CA LYS A 99 4.78 -5.72 -8.18
C LYS A 99 5.82 -4.60 -8.14
N ARG A 100 5.38 -3.34 -8.03
CA ARG A 100 6.29 -2.19 -7.92
C ARG A 100 7.14 -2.28 -6.65
N LEU A 101 6.52 -2.59 -5.51
CA LEU A 101 7.23 -2.73 -4.23
C LEU A 101 8.24 -3.90 -4.25
N GLU A 102 7.89 -5.03 -4.88
CA GLU A 102 8.82 -6.15 -5.06
C GLU A 102 10.04 -5.76 -5.91
N GLN A 103 9.83 -4.97 -6.97
CA GLN A 103 10.91 -4.45 -7.81
C GLN A 103 11.82 -3.49 -7.03
N GLU A 104 11.24 -2.57 -6.26
CA GLU A 104 11.99 -1.63 -5.41
C GLU A 104 12.81 -2.38 -4.35
N ALA A 105 12.21 -3.38 -3.68
CA ALA A 105 12.88 -4.21 -2.68
C ALA A 105 14.00 -5.08 -3.29
N GLY A 106 13.76 -5.67 -4.46
CA GLY A 106 14.75 -6.47 -5.18
C GLY A 106 15.89 -5.65 -5.77
N SER A 107 15.62 -4.42 -6.21
CA SER A 107 16.63 -3.49 -6.75
C SER A 107 17.64 -3.01 -5.70
N ARG A 108 17.31 -3.11 -4.41
CA ARG A 108 18.19 -2.75 -3.29
C ARG A 108 19.29 -3.80 -3.01
N ILE A 109 19.24 -4.97 -3.66
CA ILE A 109 20.22 -6.05 -3.54
C ILE A 109 20.95 -6.27 -4.87
N VAL A 110 21.49 -5.22 -5.48
CA VAL A 110 22.61 -5.36 -6.42
C VAL A 110 23.62 -4.26 -6.12
N VAL A 111 24.45 -4.51 -5.11
CA VAL A 111 25.81 -3.96 -5.09
C VAL A 111 26.64 -4.96 -5.87
N PRO A 112 27.17 -4.65 -7.07
CA PRO A 112 28.15 -5.51 -7.70
C PRO A 112 29.43 -5.46 -6.85
N GLN A 113 29.58 -6.41 -5.94
CA GLN A 113 30.92 -6.79 -5.52
C GLN A 113 31.46 -7.77 -6.56
N ALA A 114 32.61 -7.39 -7.13
CA ALA A 114 33.49 -8.19 -7.97
C ALA A 114 33.10 -8.35 -9.46
N GLY A 115 33.48 -7.34 -10.25
CA GLY A 115 34.15 -7.61 -11.54
C GLY A 115 35.65 -7.74 -11.30
N GLY A 116 36.12 -8.95 -10.99
CA GLY A 116 37.55 -9.27 -11.03
C GLY A 116 37.98 -9.55 -12.46
N VAL A 117 39.18 -9.09 -12.85
CA VAL A 117 39.94 -9.72 -13.94
C VAL A 117 41.28 -10.21 -13.38
N PRO A 118 41.69 -11.44 -13.71
CA PRO A 118 42.77 -12.18 -13.07
C PRO A 118 44.12 -11.90 -13.73
N GLY A 119 45.20 -12.04 -12.95
CA GLY A 119 46.54 -12.40 -13.44
C GLY A 119 47.16 -11.48 -14.51
N MET A 120 47.92 -10.47 -14.08
CA MET A 120 48.99 -9.92 -14.91
C MET A 120 50.10 -9.34 -14.03
N GLY A 121 51.21 -10.06 -13.90
CA GLY A 121 52.42 -9.56 -13.26
C GLY A 121 53.22 -10.62 -12.51
N MET A 122 53.77 -11.61 -13.21
CA MET A 122 55.15 -12.10 -13.02
C MET A 122 55.47 -13.20 -14.05
N PRO A 123 56.30 -12.92 -15.06
CA PRO A 123 57.10 -13.95 -15.72
C PRO A 123 58.37 -14.16 -14.90
N GLY A 124 58.54 -15.37 -14.38
CA GLY A 124 59.78 -15.79 -13.74
C GLY A 124 60.98 -15.72 -14.69
N GLY A 125 62.15 -15.46 -14.11
CA GLY A 125 63.44 -15.62 -14.78
C GLY A 125 64.59 -15.33 -13.82
N GLY A 126 65.37 -16.34 -13.46
CA GLY A 126 66.68 -16.16 -12.82
C GLY A 126 66.97 -17.13 -11.67
N ALA A 127 67.87 -18.08 -11.95
CA ALA A 127 68.31 -19.19 -11.10
C ALA A 127 69.29 -18.75 -9.96
N PRO A 128 69.74 -19.68 -9.08
CA PRO A 128 70.36 -19.41 -7.79
C PRO A 128 71.90 -19.29 -7.84
N GLY A 129 72.47 -18.46 -6.98
CA GLY A 129 73.89 -18.41 -6.64
C GLY A 129 74.05 -17.44 -5.46
N GLY A 130 74.51 -17.82 -4.27
CA GLY A 130 75.79 -18.46 -4.00
C GLY A 130 76.78 -17.36 -3.60
N GLY A 131 76.97 -17.13 -2.30
CA GLY A 131 77.88 -16.10 -1.81
C GLY A 131 77.90 -15.93 -0.30
N ILE A 132 78.77 -16.72 0.35
CA ILE A 132 79.37 -16.42 1.66
C ILE A 132 79.93 -15.00 1.72
N ILE A 133 79.85 -14.31 2.86
CA ILE A 133 80.96 -13.57 3.49
C ILE A 133 80.58 -13.09 4.90
N TYR A 134 81.59 -13.22 5.77
CA TYR A 134 81.78 -12.87 7.18
C TYR A 134 80.78 -11.97 7.91
#